data_AF-A0AAV0Y451-F1
#
_entry.id   AF-A0AAV0Y451-F1
#
_cell.length_a   1.000
_cell.length_b   1.000
_cell.length_c   1.000
_cell.angle_alpha   90.00
_cell.angle_beta   90.00
_cell.angle_gamma   90.00
#
_symmetry.space_group_name_H-M   'P 1'
#
loop_
_entity.id
_entity.type
_entity.pdbx_description
1 polymer ?
#
loop_
_entity_poly.entity_id
_entity_poly.type
_entity_poly.pdbx_seq_one_letter_code
_entity_poly.pdbx_strand_id
1 'polypeptide(L)'
;MTPIKKRATNFSYKEEKTLLALVKKYASTIECKRTDINSNKLKAASYEKLAIEFNSVCGECYRSPKTLRSKYENIKKCGKKVFSDERAYLRGTGGGPAKSTSSSEIQSEL
;
A
#
# COMPACT_ATOMS: atom_id res chain seq x y z
N MET A 1 -34.95 -5.32 0.82
CA MET A 1 -34.12 -4.45 1.68
C MET A 1 -32.79 -5.16 1.92
N THR A 2 -31.66 -4.61 1.47
CA THR A 2 -30.34 -5.14 1.82
C THR A 2 -29.96 -4.69 3.23
N PRO A 3 -29.46 -5.58 4.11
CA PRO A 3 -29.10 -5.20 5.47
C PRO A 3 -27.93 -4.21 5.46
N ILE A 4 -28.06 -3.13 6.26
CA ILE A 4 -27.01 -2.12 6.44
C ILE A 4 -25.78 -2.81 7.06
N LYS A 5 -24.72 -2.99 6.28
CA LYS A 5 -23.48 -3.58 6.78
C LYS A 5 -22.74 -2.57 7.67
N LYS A 6 -22.39 -3.00 8.88
CA LYS A 6 -21.52 -2.21 9.77
C LYS A 6 -20.16 -2.00 9.11
N ARG A 7 -19.63 -0.77 9.22
CA ARG A 7 -18.29 -0.43 8.72
C ARG A 7 -17.23 -1.24 9.47
N ALA A 8 -16.22 -1.72 8.76
CA ALA A 8 -15.07 -2.38 9.37
C ALA A 8 -14.23 -1.39 10.18
N THR A 9 -13.49 -1.88 11.17
CA THR A 9 -12.54 -1.05 11.93
C THR A 9 -11.45 -0.50 11.00
N ASN A 10 -11.05 0.75 11.24
CA ASN A 10 -9.95 1.36 10.51
C ASN A 10 -8.63 0.68 10.86
N PHE A 11 -7.67 0.75 9.93
CA PHE A 11 -6.31 0.29 10.17
C PHE A 11 -5.56 1.33 11.01
N SER A 12 -4.85 0.89 12.05
CA SER A 12 -3.92 1.74 12.79
C SER A 12 -2.60 1.88 12.03
N TYR A 13 -1.81 2.91 12.37
CA TYR A 13 -0.49 3.10 11.77
C TYR A 13 0.44 1.89 12.00
N LYS A 14 0.40 1.28 13.19
CA LYS A 14 1.16 0.07 13.52
C LYS A 14 0.75 -1.09 12.61
N GLU A 15 -0.55 -1.29 12.41
CA GLU A 15 -1.07 -2.32 11.50
C GLU A 15 -0.62 -2.10 10.06
N GLU A 16 -0.65 -0.86 9.57
CA GLU A 16 -0.16 -0.54 8.22
C GLU A 16 1.32 -0.84 8.05
N LYS A 17 2.15 -0.49 9.05
CA LYS A 17 3.59 -0.79 9.04
C LYS A 17 3.85 -2.29 9.05
N THR A 18 3.14 -3.06 9.88
CA THR A 18 3.22 -4.52 9.92
C THR A 18 2.79 -5.12 8.58
N LEU A 19 1.69 -4.64 7.99
CA LEU A 19 1.24 -5.10 6.68
C LEU A 19 2.30 -4.86 5.60
N LEU A 20 2.92 -3.69 5.56
CA LEU A 20 3.99 -3.37 4.60
C LEU A 20 5.22 -4.28 4.78
N ALA A 21 5.63 -4.54 6.02
CA ALA A 21 6.75 -5.43 6.31
C ALA A 21 6.47 -6.86 5.82
N LEU A 22 5.27 -7.38 6.07
CA LEU A 22 4.86 -8.70 5.62
C LEU A 22 4.74 -8.77 4.09
N VAL A 23 4.16 -7.76 3.45
CA VAL A 23 4.10 -7.73 1.98
C VAL A 23 5.49 -7.73 1.37
N LYS A 24 6.45 -7.00 1.96
CA LYS A 24 7.85 -7.01 1.52
C LYS A 24 8.47 -8.41 1.59
N LYS A 25 8.15 -9.19 2.63
CA LYS A 25 8.58 -10.60 2.78
C LYS A 25 8.04 -11.50 1.68
N TYR A 26 6.80 -11.28 1.23
CA TYR A 26 6.15 -12.04 0.15
C TYR A 26 6.14 -11.30 -1.22
N ALA A 27 7.02 -10.32 -1.41
CA ALA A 27 6.95 -9.41 -2.56
C ALA A 27 7.08 -10.13 -3.91
N SER A 28 7.92 -11.17 -3.98
CA SER A 28 8.15 -11.95 -5.20
C SER A 28 6.86 -12.57 -5.77
N THR A 29 5.91 -12.97 -4.92
CA THR A 29 4.63 -13.53 -5.34
C THR A 29 3.55 -12.47 -5.42
N ILE A 30 3.45 -11.59 -4.42
CA ILE A 30 2.39 -10.58 -4.31
C ILE A 30 2.52 -9.51 -5.40
N GLU A 31 3.73 -9.03 -5.67
CA GLU A 31 3.99 -7.97 -6.66
C GLU A 31 4.27 -8.51 -8.07
N CYS A 32 4.21 -9.84 -8.24
CA CYS A 32 4.36 -10.46 -9.55
C CYS A 32 3.33 -9.88 -10.54
N LYS A 33 3.78 -9.38 -11.69
CA LYS A 33 2.89 -8.79 -12.72
C LYS A 33 2.11 -9.83 -13.53
N ARG A 34 2.45 -11.11 -13.41
CA ARG A 34 1.86 -12.19 -14.19
C ARG A 34 0.40 -12.46 -13.78
N THR A 35 -0.45 -12.76 -14.77
CA THR A 35 -1.92 -12.88 -14.62
C THR A 35 -2.47 -14.19 -15.17
N ASP A 36 -1.75 -15.30 -14.98
CA ASP A 36 -2.26 -16.65 -15.28
C ASP A 36 -2.96 -17.29 -14.08
N ILE A 37 -3.74 -18.35 -14.31
CA ILE A 37 -4.52 -19.06 -13.28
C ILE A 37 -3.63 -19.51 -12.10
N ASN A 38 -2.44 -20.04 -12.38
CA ASN A 38 -1.53 -20.55 -11.36
C ASN A 38 -0.94 -19.39 -10.54
N SER A 39 -0.53 -18.31 -11.20
CA SER A 39 -0.04 -17.10 -10.54
C SER A 39 -1.10 -16.45 -9.64
N ASN A 40 -2.37 -16.48 -10.05
CA ASN A 40 -3.49 -15.97 -9.24
C ASN A 40 -3.76 -16.85 -8.01
N LYS A 41 -3.71 -18.17 -8.16
CA LYS A 41 -3.80 -19.11 -7.02
C LYS A 41 -2.65 -18.93 -6.04
N LEU A 42 -1.42 -18.76 -6.55
CA LEU A 42 -0.23 -18.54 -5.72
C LEU A 42 -0.32 -17.22 -4.94
N LYS A 43 -0.79 -16.14 -5.59
CA LYS A 43 -1.06 -14.86 -4.93
C LYS A 43 -2.11 -15.00 -3.84
N ALA A 44 -3.23 -15.68 -4.13
CA ALA A 44 -4.27 -15.94 -3.14
C ALA A 44 -3.71 -16.68 -1.91
N ALA A 45 -2.98 -17.77 -2.13
CA ALA A 45 -2.33 -18.53 -1.07
C ALA A 45 -1.29 -17.71 -0.29
N SER A 46 -0.57 -16.79 -0.95
CA SER A 46 0.36 -15.88 -0.29
C SER A 46 -0.36 -14.89 0.63
N TYR A 47 -1.52 -14.37 0.20
CA TYR A 47 -2.36 -13.52 1.05
C TYR A 47 -2.99 -14.27 2.22
N GLU A 48 -3.33 -15.56 2.08
CA GLU A 48 -3.78 -16.40 3.19
C GLU A 48 -2.69 -16.53 4.26
N LYS A 49 -1.46 -16.90 3.85
CA LYS A 49 -0.31 -17.00 4.76
C LYS A 49 0.00 -15.66 5.44
N LEU A 50 -0.03 -14.58 4.66
CA LEU A 50 0.15 -13.23 5.17
C LEU A 50 -0.90 -12.87 6.20
N ALA A 51 -2.17 -13.23 5.98
CA ALA A 51 -3.25 -12.95 6.93
C ALA A 51 -3.08 -13.71 8.25
N ILE A 52 -2.67 -14.98 8.19
CA ILE A 52 -2.36 -15.77 9.39
C ILE A 52 -1.24 -15.10 10.19
N GLU A 53 -0.13 -14.76 9.53
CA GLU A 53 1.01 -14.09 10.17
C GLU A 53 0.61 -12.72 10.73
N PHE A 54 -0.11 -11.90 9.97
CA PHE A 54 -0.59 -10.59 10.40
C PHE A 54 -1.47 -10.67 11.64
N ASN A 55 -2.47 -11.57 11.63
CA ASN A 55 -3.40 -11.71 12.75
C ASN A 55 -2.69 -12.27 14.00
N SER A 56 -1.65 -13.10 13.83
CA SER A 56 -0.82 -13.59 14.94
C SER A 56 0.02 -12.48 15.60
N VAL A 57 0.45 -11.48 14.82
CA VAL A 57 1.29 -10.36 15.31
C VAL A 57 0.44 -9.24 15.91
N CYS A 58 -0.65 -8.86 15.26
CA CYS A 58 -1.45 -7.71 15.67
C CYS A 58 -2.49 -8.04 16.75
N GLY A 59 -3.11 -9.24 16.73
CA GLY A 59 -4.03 -9.74 17.77
C GLY A 59 -5.33 -8.94 18.05
N GLU A 60 -5.37 -7.65 17.72
CA GLU A 60 -6.44 -6.71 18.10
C GLU A 60 -7.73 -6.90 17.29
N CYS A 61 -7.61 -7.17 15.99
CA CYS A 61 -8.73 -7.31 15.08
C CYS A 61 -8.42 -8.34 14.00
N TYR A 62 -9.32 -9.29 13.79
CA TYR A 62 -9.19 -10.23 12.68
C TYR A 62 -9.34 -9.51 11.33
N ARG A 63 -8.33 -9.62 10.48
CA ARG A 63 -8.34 -9.09 9.12
C ARG A 63 -8.27 -10.22 8.11
N SER A 64 -9.26 -10.28 7.23
CA SER A 64 -9.31 -11.27 6.15
C SER A 64 -8.24 -10.98 5.08
N PRO A 65 -7.77 -12.01 4.35
CA PRO A 65 -6.84 -11.85 3.22
C PRO A 65 -7.34 -10.81 2.19
N LYS A 66 -8.65 -10.80 1.92
CA LYS A 66 -9.28 -9.84 1.02
C LYS A 66 -9.19 -8.40 1.54
N THR A 67 -9.35 -8.20 2.84
CA THR A 67 -9.23 -6.89 3.50
C THR A 67 -7.79 -6.39 3.42
N LEU A 68 -6.81 -7.25 3.73
CA LEU A 68 -5.38 -6.92 3.67
C LEU A 68 -4.94 -6.58 2.24
N ARG A 69 -5.37 -7.36 1.25
CA ARG A 69 -5.14 -7.07 -0.16
C ARG A 69 -5.70 -5.70 -0.54
N SER A 70 -6.96 -5.43 -0.21
CA SER A 70 -7.60 -4.15 -0.52
C SER A 70 -6.87 -2.97 0.13
N LYS A 71 -6.45 -3.12 1.39
CA LYS A 71 -5.69 -2.09 2.09
C LYS A 71 -4.34 -1.83 1.44
N TYR A 72 -3.59 -2.87 1.09
CA TYR A 72 -2.29 -2.72 0.43
C TYR A 72 -2.42 -2.08 -0.96
N GLU A 73 -3.43 -2.48 -1.76
CA GLU A 73 -3.71 -1.81 -3.03
C GLU A 73 -4.03 -0.32 -2.85
N ASN A 74 -4.78 0.03 -1.80
CA ASN A 74 -5.05 1.43 -1.46
C ASN A 74 -3.77 2.18 -1.06
N ILE A 75 -2.90 1.58 -0.26
CA ILE A 75 -1.60 2.18 0.11
C ILE A 75 -0.77 2.46 -1.15
N LYS A 76 -0.68 1.52 -2.09
CA LYS A 76 0.01 1.75 -3.38
C LYS A 76 -0.60 2.89 -4.18
N LYS A 77 -1.94 2.97 -4.24
CA LYS A 77 -2.63 4.06 -4.94
C LYS A 77 -2.35 5.42 -4.30
N CYS A 78 -2.44 5.49 -2.97
CA CYS A 78 -2.12 6.70 -2.21
C CYS A 78 -0.67 7.13 -2.44
N GLY A 79 0.29 6.20 -2.37
CA GLY A 79 1.71 6.51 -2.63
C GLY A 79 1.95 7.05 -4.05
N LYS A 80 1.33 6.43 -5.07
CA LYS A 80 1.39 6.94 -6.45
C LYS A 80 0.77 8.33 -6.58
N LYS A 81 -0.34 8.60 -5.88
CA LYS A 81 -0.98 9.91 -5.90
C LYS A 81 -0.06 10.98 -5.31
N VAL A 82 0.54 10.73 -4.13
CA VAL A 82 1.48 11.66 -3.50
C VAL A 82 2.64 11.98 -4.45
N PHE A 83 3.26 10.96 -5.04
CA PHE A 83 4.35 11.16 -6.00
C PHE A 83 3.92 11.92 -7.27
N SER A 84 2.73 11.63 -7.80
CA SER A 84 2.17 12.36 -8.95
C SER A 84 1.85 13.81 -8.61
N ASP A 85 1.26 14.06 -7.43
CA ASP A 85 0.92 15.39 -6.94
C ASP A 85 2.22 16.21 -6.74
N GLU A 86 3.27 15.62 -6.15
CA GLU A 86 4.60 16.22 -6.04
C GLU A 86 5.20 16.56 -7.41
N ARG A 87 5.12 15.64 -8.38
CA ARG A 87 5.62 15.90 -9.74
C ARG A 87 4.82 16.96 -10.49
N ALA A 88 3.50 16.96 -10.34
CA ALA A 88 2.63 17.97 -10.93
C ALA A 88 2.91 19.34 -10.30
N TYR A 89 3.13 19.36 -8.99
CA TYR A 89 3.51 20.55 -8.23
C TYR A 89 4.86 21.12 -8.72
N LEU A 90 5.85 20.26 -9.00
CA LEU A 90 7.14 20.65 -9.57
C LEU A 90 7.03 21.10 -11.04
N ARG A 91 6.16 20.49 -11.84
CA ARG A 91 6.01 20.71 -13.29
C ARG A 91 4.93 21.72 -13.65
N GLY A 92 4.66 22.69 -12.78
CA GLY A 92 3.51 23.59 -12.88
C GLY A 92 3.18 24.04 -14.30
N THR A 93 1.95 23.79 -14.74
CA THR A 93 1.38 24.39 -15.95
C THR A 93 -0.05 24.84 -15.66
N GLY A 94 -0.37 26.07 -16.07
CA GLY A 94 -1.75 26.51 -16.30
C GLY A 94 -2.41 27.43 -15.28
N GLY A 95 -1.68 28.05 -14.33
CA GLY A 95 -2.19 29.23 -13.60
C GLY A 95 -2.10 29.26 -12.06
N GLY A 96 -1.42 28.31 -11.41
CA GLY A 96 -1.12 28.37 -9.97
C GLY A 96 0.39 28.50 -9.70
N PRO A 97 0.83 29.11 -8.58
CA PRO A 97 2.24 29.35 -8.33
C PRO A 97 3.00 28.05 -8.04
N ALA A 98 4.12 27.83 -8.72
CA ALA A 98 5.12 26.83 -8.32
C ALA A 98 5.74 27.23 -6.97
N LYS A 99 5.99 26.30 -6.04
CA LYS A 99 6.89 26.59 -4.90
C LYS A 99 8.33 26.43 -5.37
N SER A 100 9.13 27.45 -5.10
CA SER A 100 10.58 27.38 -5.18
C SER A 100 11.09 26.24 -4.31
N THR A 101 11.68 25.22 -4.93
CA THR A 101 12.62 24.35 -4.24
C THR A 101 13.91 25.14 -4.17
N SER A 102 14.28 25.64 -2.99
CA SER A 102 15.64 26.08 -2.74
C SER A 102 16.53 24.84 -2.84
N SER A 103 17.13 24.64 -4.02
CA SER A 103 18.30 23.78 -4.18
C SER A 103 19.32 24.24 -3.14
N SER A 104 19.38 23.54 -2.01
CA SER A 104 20.49 23.67 -1.07
C SER A 104 21.34 22.43 -1.32
N GLU A 105 22.55 22.65 -1.80
CA GLU A 105 23.55 21.67 -2.20
C GLU A 105 23.56 20.39 -1.36
N ILE A 106 23.44 19.24 -2.03
CA ILE A 106 24.35 18.11 -1.77
C ILE A 106 24.81 17.57 -3.14
N GLN A 107 25.70 18.34 -3.77
CA GLN A 107 26.81 17.78 -4.54
C GLN A 107 28.10 18.31 -3.92
N SER A 108 28.54 17.69 -2.83
CA SER A 108 29.95 17.54 -2.52
C SER A 108 30.12 16.53 -1.38
N GLU A 109 30.99 15.56 -1.64
CA GLU A 109 31.61 14.60 -0.71
C GLU A 109 30.96 13.20 -0.58
N LEU A 110 31.56 12.31 -1.40
CA LEU A 110 31.61 10.83 -1.41
C LEU A 110 30.47 10.06 -2.06
#